data_AF-A0A832UVG0-F1
#
_entry.id   AF-A0A832UVG0-F1
#
_cell.length_a   1.000
_cell.length_b   1.000
_cell.length_c   1.000
_cell.angle_alpha   90.00
_cell.angle_beta   90.00
_cell.angle_gamma   90.00
#
_symmetry.space_group_name_H-M   'P 1'
#
loop_
_entity.id
_entity.type
_entity.pdbx_description
1 polymer ?
#
loop_
_entity_poly.entity_id
_entity_poly.type
_entity_poly.pdbx_seq_one_letter_code
_entity_poly.pdbx_strand_id
1 'polypeptide(L)' 'MKVGDKIKFDFAGKKKEAVVEKLFANSVYLKVDFDKDKQKTVKRKLSQVDGGKSKKK' A
#
# COMPACT_ATOMS: atom_id res chain seq x y z
N MET A 1 2.18 -10.60 -0.47
CA MET A 1 0.88 -9.94 -0.69
C MET A 1 0.22 -10.49 -1.95
N LYS A 2 -1.11 -10.63 -1.99
CA LYS A 2 -1.89 -11.02 -3.19
C LYS A 2 -2.86 -9.89 -3.57
N VAL A 3 -3.37 -9.90 -4.80
CA VAL A 3 -4.45 -8.99 -5.23
C VAL A 3 -5.74 -9.36 -4.48
N GLY A 4 -6.44 -8.35 -3.95
CA GLY A 4 -7.61 -8.48 -3.07
C GLY A 4 -7.30 -8.46 -1.58
N ASP A 5 -6.02 -8.50 -1.20
CA ASP A 5 -5.59 -8.50 0.20
C ASP A 5 -5.75 -7.10 0.84
N LYS A 6 -6.28 -7.04 2.06
CA LYS A 6 -6.42 -5.80 2.82
C LYS A 6 -5.20 -5.58 3.69
N ILE A 7 -4.45 -4.52 3.40
CA ILE A 7 -3.24 -4.14 4.13
C ILE A 7 -3.44 -2.81 4.85
N LYS A 8 -2.82 -2.68 6.03
CA LYS A 8 -2.66 -1.40 6.73
C LYS A 8 -1.28 -0.84 6.40
N PHE A 9 -1.23 0.37 5.87
CA PHE A 9 0.03 1.05 5.54
C PHE A 9 0.00 2.49 6.05
N ASP A 10 1.18 3.03 6.34
CA ASP A 10 1.30 4.43 6.71
C ASP A 10 1.27 5.30 5.44
N PHE A 11 0.32 6.22 5.39
CA PHE A 11 0.18 7.17 4.31
C PHE A 11 0.01 8.58 4.88
N ALA A 12 1.01 9.42 4.63
CA ALA A 12 1.07 10.80 5.13
C ALA A 12 0.98 10.90 6.67
N GLY A 13 1.66 9.99 7.38
CA GLY A 13 1.68 9.96 8.86
C GLY A 13 0.38 9.45 9.49
N LYS A 14 -0.53 8.90 8.68
CA LYS A 14 -1.76 8.24 9.14
C LYS A 14 -1.79 6.81 8.65
N LYS A 15 -2.13 5.89 9.55
CA LYS A 15 -2.42 4.49 9.19
C LYS A 15 -3.71 4.44 8.39
N LYS A 16 -3.63 3.94 7.17
CA LYS A 16 -4.76 3.77 6.25
C LYS A 16 -4.89 2.31 5.89
N GLU A 17 -6.14 1.88 5.71
CA GLU A 17 -6.45 0.58 5.13
C GLU A 17 -6.52 0.69 3.62
N ALA A 18 -5.85 -0.22 2.93
CA ALA A 18 -5.89 -0.34 1.48
C ALA A 18 -6.12 -1.78 1.06
N VAL A 19 -6.74 -1.94 -0.10
CA VAL A 19 -6.85 -3.22 -0.80
C VAL A 19 -5.81 -3.26 -1.90
N VAL A 20 -5.07 -4.35 -2.03
CA VAL A 20 -4.16 -4.56 -3.16
C VAL A 20 -5.00 -4.73 -4.42
N GLU A 21 -4.99 -3.76 -5.32
CA GLU A 21 -5.74 -3.80 -6.57
C GLU A 21 -4.92 -4.45 -7.69
N LYS A 22 -3.62 -4.14 -7.77
CA LYS A 22 -2.68 -4.79 -8.70
C LYS A 22 -1.35 -4.99 -8.02
N LEU A 23 -0.76 -6.16 -8.21
CA LEU A 23 0.58 -6.47 -7.73
C LEU A 23 1.48 -6.74 -8.93
N PHE A 24 2.55 -5.96 -9.03
CA PHE A 24 3.62 -6.12 -10.00
C PHE A 24 4.90 -6.51 -9.27
N ALA A 25 5.87 -7.03 -10.01
CA ALA A 25 7.15 -7.49 -9.46
C ALA A 25 7.88 -6.43 -8.61
N ASN A 26 7.78 -5.15 -8.98
CA ASN A 26 8.47 -4.04 -8.29
C ASN A 26 7.51 -2.98 -7.72
N SER A 27 6.22 -3.06 -8.05
CA SER A 27 5.25 -2.04 -7.66
C SER A 27 3.92 -2.66 -7.27
N VAL A 28 3.24 -2.02 -6.35
CA VAL A 28 1.91 -2.41 -5.91
C VAL A 28 0.98 -1.21 -6.06
N TYR A 29 -0.20 -1.48 -6.58
CA TYR A 29 -1.30 -0.54 -6.67
C TYR A 29 -2.27 -0.88 -5.56
N LEU A 30 -2.45 0.09 -4.68
CA LEU A 30 -3.25 -0.04 -3.47
C LEU A 30 -4.47 0.85 -3.63
N LYS A 31 -5.66 0.25 -3.65
CA LYS A 31 -6.91 0.99 -3.61
C LYS A 31 -7.20 1.37 -2.17
N VAL A 32 -7.22 2.65 -1.89
CA VAL A 32 -7.46 3.21 -0.56
C VAL A 32 -8.83 3.86 -0.56
N ASP A 33 -9.67 3.48 0.39
CA ASP A 33 -10.91 4.21 0.62
C ASP A 33 -10.58 5.40 1.54
N PHE A 34 -10.42 6.58 0.96
CA PHE A 34 -10.36 7.80 1.75
C PHE A 34 -11.77 8.31 1.98
N ASP A 35 -12.08 8.68 3.21
CA ASP A 35 -13.36 9.26 3.62
C ASP A 35 -13.82 10.40 2.69
N LYS A 36 -12.87 11.21 2.21
CA LYS A 36 -13.09 12.31 1.25
C LYS A 36 -12.80 11.98 -0.23
N ASP A 37 -12.13 10.86 -0.51
CA ASP A 37 -11.74 10.42 -1.86
C ASP A 37 -11.93 8.90 -1.94
N LYS A 38 -13.19 8.47 -2.09
CA LYS A 38 -13.52 7.05 -2.22
C LYS A 38 -12.83 6.50 -3.47
N GLN A 39 -12.15 5.35 -3.33
CA GLN A 39 -11.47 4.63 -4.42
C GLN A 39 -10.15 5.20 -4.97
N LYS A 40 -9.41 6.02 -4.22
CA LYS A 40 -8.11 6.52 -4.69
C LYS A 40 -7.09 5.39 -4.80
N THR A 41 -6.49 5.21 -5.98
CA THR A 41 -5.42 4.22 -6.18
C THR A 41 -4.06 4.86 -5.95
N VAL A 42 -3.29 4.28 -5.01
CA VAL A 42 -1.94 4.71 -4.67
C VAL A 42 -0.95 3.69 -5.24
N LYS A 43 -0.08 4.15 -6.15
CA LYS A 43 1.06 3.37 -6.62
C LYS A 43 2.22 3.50 -5.64
N ARG A 44 2.75 2.38 -5.16
CA ARG A 44 3.97 2.33 -4.34
C ARG A 44 4.91 1.26 -4.85
N LYS A 45 6.21 1.44 -4.59
CA LYS A 45 7.18 0.37 -4.81
C LYS A 45 6.97 -0.71 -3.75
N LEU A 46 7.09 -1.98 -4.14
CA LEU A 46 6.89 -3.11 -3.24
C LEU A 46 7.85 -3.02 -2.03
N SER A 47 9.11 -2.62 -2.28
CA SER A 47 10.14 -2.39 -1.26
C SER A 47 9.78 -1.35 -0.20
N GLN A 48 8.81 -0.47 -0.45
CA GLN A 48 8.40 0.58 0.47
C GLN A 48 7.15 0.20 1.27
N VAL A 49 6.37 -0.78 0.80
CA VAL A 49 5.09 -1.19 1.40
C VAL A 49 5.25 -2.41 2.30
N ASP A 50 6.13 -3.34 1.96
CA ASP A 50 6.45 -4.53 2.79
C ASP A 50 7.27 -4.19 4.04
N GLY A 51 7.61 -2.90 4.20
CA GLY A 51 8.40 -2.38 5.30
C GLY A 51 9.81 -2.07 4.83
N GLY A 52 10.21 -0.83 5.09
CA GLY A 52 11.59 -0.51 5.44
C GLY A 52 12.03 -1.23 6.73
N LYS A 53 11.87 -2.56 6.78
CA LYS A 53 12.62 -3.47 7.65
C LYS A 53 13.76 -4.12 6.87
N SER A 54 14.39 -3.38 5.96
CA SER A 54 15.83 -3.51 5.82
C SER A 54 16.44 -2.80 7.03
N LYS A 55 16.53 -3.55 8.15
CA LYS A 55 17.42 -3.20 9.25
C LYS A 55 18.78 -2.82 8.66
N LYS A 56 19.14 -1.57 8.90
CA LYS A 56 20.51 -1.05 9.03
C LYS A 56 21.47 -2.18 9.45
N LYS A 57 22.47 -2.47 8.63
CA LYS A 57 23.75 -3.01 9.08
C LYS A 57 24.75 -1.87 9.02
#